data_AF-A0A3N5GAP3-F1
#
_entry.id   AF-A0A3N5GAP3-F1
#
_cell.length_a   1.000
_cell.length_b   1.000
_cell.length_c   1.000
_cell.angle_alpha   90.00
_cell.angle_beta   90.00
_cell.angle_gamma   90.00
#
_symmetry.space_group_name_H-M   'P 1'
#
loop_
_entity.id
_entity.type
_entity.pdbx_description
1 polymer ?
#
loop_
_entity_poly.entity_id
_entity_poly.type
_entity_poly.pdbx_seq_one_letter_code
_entity_poly.pdbx_strand_id
1 'polypeptide(L)'
;FEVSKQAVLEPQLAAAELGKKEFIFDVQGHFVNPTGAWTRKLSPGARPLAEMPNARCDLSKDPGDRSYLRCLGGDEFIKDVFLDSDTDLMVLSFVPSTREGEPLTIEEAMATRDIIGKMERGKRLMLHGRVNPNQPGDVEDMDRLARLGVVAFKTYTQWGPQGTGFWMTDDVGVAFVEQARKVGVRNICIHKGLPFGQKSYEHSTSRDIGPIAKRFPDMNFLIYHSGYVAGQDEGPYDPKRTDGVDALITSVLKSDVRPNSNVYAELGSTWRFLSMRDPTSAAHALGKLFRHIGEDNVLWGTDSIWYGSPQDQIQAFRTFQIAEELREKHGYPTMTPQLRQKVFGLNAAKPYALSPADIRRDAESDALAQSKLAYNERPNPSFATYGPRTRREFLNLRSRHGAEP
;
A
#
# COMPACT_ATOMS: atom_id res chain seq x y z
N PHE A 1 -21.32 5.23 0.51
CA PHE A 1 -20.72 5.70 -0.75
C PHE A 1 -21.69 6.68 -1.39
N GLU A 2 -21.19 7.80 -1.91
CA GLU A 2 -21.96 8.85 -2.59
C GLU A 2 -21.79 8.67 -4.11
N VAL A 3 -22.80 8.05 -4.72
CA VAL A 3 -22.94 7.89 -6.18
C VAL A 3 -24.38 8.21 -6.52
N SER A 4 -24.63 8.96 -7.59
CA SER A 4 -26.01 9.27 -7.98
C SER A 4 -26.76 8.02 -8.43
N LYS A 5 -28.06 7.95 -8.16
CA LYS A 5 -28.89 6.83 -8.61
C LYS A 5 -28.89 6.68 -10.14
N GLN A 6 -28.75 7.79 -10.86
CA GLN A 6 -28.68 7.81 -12.33
C GLN A 6 -27.37 7.23 -12.85
N ALA A 7 -26.25 7.41 -12.15
CA ALA A 7 -24.96 6.82 -12.54
C ALA A 7 -24.99 5.28 -12.56
N VAL A 8 -25.97 4.64 -11.91
CA VAL A 8 -26.17 3.19 -12.00
C VAL A 8 -26.66 2.75 -13.39
N LEU A 9 -27.34 3.63 -14.11
CA LEU A 9 -27.99 3.32 -15.39
C LEU A 9 -27.38 4.08 -16.58
N GLU A 10 -26.70 5.20 -16.32
CA GLU A 10 -26.12 6.08 -17.34
C GLU A 10 -24.58 6.00 -17.35
N PRO A 11 -23.99 5.34 -18.37
CA PRO A 11 -22.54 5.16 -18.44
C PRO A 11 -21.74 6.46 -18.44
N GLN A 12 -22.26 7.51 -19.07
CA GLN A 12 -21.59 8.83 -19.12
C GLN A 12 -21.52 9.47 -17.72
N LEU A 13 -22.59 9.33 -16.93
CA LEU A 13 -22.62 9.85 -15.57
C LEU A 13 -21.77 9.01 -14.63
N ALA A 14 -21.77 7.68 -14.79
CA ALA A 14 -20.83 6.80 -14.09
C ALA A 14 -19.38 7.20 -14.38
N ALA A 15 -19.03 7.45 -15.65
CA ALA A 15 -17.71 7.91 -16.04
C ALA A 15 -17.37 9.30 -15.47
N ALA A 16 -18.33 10.22 -15.40
CA ALA A 16 -18.13 11.54 -14.82
C ALA A 16 -17.93 11.48 -13.29
N GLU A 17 -18.62 10.58 -12.59
CA GLU A 17 -18.52 10.44 -11.13
C GLU A 17 -17.30 9.62 -10.70
N LEU A 18 -17.09 8.47 -11.35
CA LEU A 18 -16.07 7.46 -11.04
C LEU A 18 -14.81 7.60 -11.88
N GLY A 19 -14.76 8.50 -12.86
CA GLY A 19 -13.56 8.73 -13.67
C GLY A 19 -12.46 9.47 -12.90
N LYS A 20 -11.24 9.38 -13.43
CA LYS A 20 -10.07 10.02 -12.85
C LYS A 20 -10.18 11.54 -12.82
N LYS A 21 -9.91 12.14 -11.64
CA LYS A 21 -9.87 13.60 -11.44
C LYS A 21 -8.59 14.03 -10.72
N GLU A 22 -8.02 13.12 -9.95
CA GLU A 22 -6.93 13.36 -9.02
C GLU A 22 -5.58 12.88 -9.57
N PHE A 23 -4.51 13.43 -9.01
CA PHE A 23 -3.18 12.86 -9.16
C PHE A 23 -3.09 11.72 -8.15
N ILE A 24 -2.77 10.51 -8.62
CA ILE A 24 -2.72 9.31 -7.78
C ILE A 24 -1.27 8.85 -7.65
N PHE A 25 -0.70 9.06 -6.47
CA PHE A 25 0.59 8.54 -6.09
C PHE A 25 0.41 7.39 -5.10
N ASP A 26 0.58 6.18 -5.61
CA ASP A 26 0.55 4.96 -4.82
C ASP A 26 1.93 4.69 -4.22
N VAL A 27 2.05 4.76 -2.89
CA VAL A 27 3.36 4.60 -2.23
C VAL A 27 3.70 3.16 -1.91
N GLN A 28 2.84 2.19 -2.22
CA GLN A 28 3.06 0.79 -1.88
C GLN A 28 2.58 -0.15 -2.97
N GLY A 29 3.53 -0.56 -3.82
CA GLY A 29 3.39 -1.67 -4.75
C GLY A 29 4.40 -2.80 -4.50
N HIS A 30 4.14 -3.97 -5.06
CA HIS A 30 4.94 -5.17 -5.00
C HIS A 30 4.79 -5.97 -6.29
N PHE A 31 5.86 -6.68 -6.66
CA PHE A 31 5.80 -7.84 -7.55
C PHE A 31 6.95 -8.79 -7.17
N VAL A 32 6.95 -10.00 -7.73
CA VAL A 32 8.03 -10.98 -7.57
C VAL A 32 8.59 -11.36 -8.92
N ASN A 33 9.87 -11.75 -8.99
CA ASN A 33 10.41 -12.31 -10.21
C ASN A 33 10.01 -13.81 -10.34
N PRO A 34 9.10 -14.20 -11.25
CA PRO A 34 8.63 -15.58 -11.37
C PRO A 34 9.73 -16.55 -11.86
N THR A 35 10.81 -16.03 -12.44
CA THR A 35 11.98 -16.82 -12.90
C THR A 35 13.26 -16.50 -12.13
N GLY A 36 13.13 -15.73 -11.04
CA GLY A 36 14.24 -15.28 -10.21
C GLY A 36 14.95 -16.40 -9.47
N ALA A 37 16.15 -16.11 -8.97
CA ALA A 37 17.01 -17.10 -8.33
C ALA A 37 16.37 -17.77 -7.10
N TRP A 38 15.52 -17.05 -6.38
CA TRP A 38 14.81 -17.55 -5.20
C TRP A 38 13.93 -18.77 -5.51
N THR A 39 13.34 -18.84 -6.71
CA THR A 39 12.45 -19.95 -7.10
C THR A 39 13.17 -21.30 -7.19
N ARG A 40 14.48 -21.27 -7.49
CA ARG A 40 15.33 -22.47 -7.57
C ARG A 40 15.65 -23.07 -6.20
N LYS A 41 15.50 -22.29 -5.13
CA LYS A 41 15.76 -22.74 -3.74
C LYS A 41 14.52 -23.27 -3.05
N LEU A 42 13.35 -23.10 -3.65
CA LEU A 42 12.09 -23.60 -3.10
C LEU A 42 12.03 -25.12 -3.21
N SER A 43 11.63 -25.79 -2.14
CA SER A 43 11.43 -27.24 -2.12
C SER A 43 10.39 -27.68 -3.18
N PRO A 44 10.50 -28.92 -3.69
CA PRO A 44 9.48 -29.50 -4.56
C PRO A 44 8.09 -29.40 -3.91
N GLY A 45 7.10 -28.92 -4.66
CA GLY A 45 5.74 -28.72 -4.17
C GLY A 45 5.50 -27.46 -3.32
N ALA A 46 6.54 -26.67 -2.99
CA ALA A 46 6.34 -25.38 -2.33
C ALA A 46 5.61 -24.40 -3.26
N ARG A 47 4.54 -23.80 -2.72
CA ARG A 47 3.64 -22.85 -3.42
C ARG A 47 3.57 -21.50 -2.69
N PRO A 48 4.68 -20.74 -2.58
CA PRO A 48 4.66 -19.44 -1.91
C PRO A 48 3.73 -18.47 -2.65
N LEU A 49 2.99 -17.64 -1.92
CA LEU A 49 2.11 -16.60 -2.45
C LEU A 49 0.93 -17.11 -3.30
N ALA A 50 0.68 -18.43 -3.34
CA ALA A 50 -0.44 -19.01 -4.09
C ALA A 50 -1.81 -18.67 -3.46
N GLU A 51 -1.81 -18.28 -2.19
CA GLU A 51 -2.95 -17.79 -1.45
C GLU A 51 -3.36 -16.37 -1.83
N MET A 52 -2.46 -15.59 -2.46
CA MET A 52 -2.75 -14.23 -2.89
C MET A 52 -3.85 -14.25 -3.95
N PRO A 53 -4.88 -13.39 -3.85
CA PRO A 53 -5.96 -13.37 -4.82
C PRO A 53 -5.46 -13.31 -6.28
N ASN A 54 -4.50 -12.43 -6.60
CA ASN A 54 -3.99 -12.29 -7.97
C ASN A 54 -3.21 -13.50 -8.48
N ALA A 55 -2.76 -14.43 -7.63
CA ALA A 55 -2.19 -15.70 -8.08
C ALA A 55 -3.16 -16.59 -8.88
N ARG A 56 -4.41 -16.16 -9.07
CA ARG A 56 -5.46 -16.88 -9.80
C ARG A 56 -5.86 -16.18 -11.11
N CYS A 57 -5.02 -15.27 -11.62
CA CYS A 57 -5.21 -14.65 -12.93
C CYS A 57 -5.12 -15.71 -14.06
N ASP A 58 -5.42 -15.33 -15.30
CA ASP A 58 -5.42 -16.28 -16.42
C ASP A 58 -4.08 -16.98 -16.67
N LEU A 59 -2.95 -16.30 -16.39
CA LEU A 59 -1.61 -16.90 -16.50
C LEU A 59 -1.39 -18.07 -15.53
N SER A 60 -2.18 -18.19 -14.46
CA SER A 60 -2.09 -19.32 -13.53
C SER A 60 -2.55 -20.64 -14.15
N LYS A 61 -3.20 -20.60 -15.32
CA LYS A 61 -3.67 -21.78 -16.07
C LYS A 61 -2.58 -22.34 -16.99
N ASP A 62 -1.50 -21.60 -17.20
CA ASP A 62 -0.39 -22.05 -18.05
C ASP A 62 0.33 -23.27 -17.42
N PRO A 63 0.90 -24.17 -18.24
CA PRO A 63 1.65 -25.31 -17.75
C PRO A 63 2.85 -24.90 -16.87
N GLY A 64 3.11 -25.66 -15.81
CA GLY A 64 4.26 -25.52 -14.93
C GLY A 64 3.90 -25.35 -13.45
N ASP A 65 4.69 -25.94 -12.55
CA ASP A 65 4.38 -26.06 -11.11
C ASP A 65 4.14 -24.72 -10.39
N ARG A 66 4.65 -23.62 -10.96
CA ARG A 66 4.58 -22.28 -10.37
C ARG A 66 4.18 -21.20 -11.38
N SER A 67 3.43 -21.57 -12.42
CA SER A 67 2.93 -20.62 -13.44
C SER A 67 2.14 -19.47 -12.83
N TYR A 68 1.43 -19.72 -11.73
CA TYR A 68 0.71 -18.69 -10.95
C TYR A 68 1.57 -17.50 -10.49
N LEU A 69 2.90 -17.67 -10.31
CA LEU A 69 3.78 -16.57 -9.94
C LEU A 69 3.87 -15.52 -11.06
N ARG A 70 3.57 -15.88 -12.32
CA ARG A 70 3.53 -14.92 -13.43
C ARG A 70 2.43 -13.88 -13.23
N CYS A 71 1.34 -14.25 -12.56
CA CYS A 71 0.30 -13.29 -12.16
C CYS A 71 0.80 -12.24 -11.14
N LEU A 72 1.92 -12.52 -10.47
CA LEU A 72 2.54 -11.63 -9.51
C LEU A 72 3.83 -11.02 -10.06
N GLY A 73 4.07 -11.16 -11.38
CA GLY A 73 5.27 -10.73 -12.08
C GLY A 73 5.27 -9.25 -12.47
N GLY A 74 6.41 -8.77 -12.94
CA GLY A 74 6.59 -7.37 -13.36
C GLY A 74 5.66 -6.93 -14.51
N ASP A 75 5.41 -7.82 -15.48
CA ASP A 75 4.53 -7.50 -16.62
C ASP A 75 3.08 -7.28 -16.17
N GLU A 76 2.56 -8.19 -15.34
CA GLU A 76 1.22 -8.05 -14.76
C GLU A 76 1.14 -6.87 -13.80
N PHE A 77 2.22 -6.54 -13.09
CA PHE A 77 2.29 -5.33 -12.27
C PHE A 77 2.16 -4.07 -13.11
N ILE A 78 2.89 -3.96 -14.22
CA ILE A 78 2.80 -2.81 -15.11
C ILE A 78 1.38 -2.67 -15.66
N LYS A 79 0.81 -3.79 -16.10
CA LYS A 79 -0.56 -3.84 -16.62
C LYS A 79 -1.58 -3.43 -15.55
N ASP A 80 -1.59 -4.10 -14.40
CA ASP A 80 -2.57 -3.88 -13.34
C ASP A 80 -2.50 -2.47 -12.74
N VAL A 81 -1.28 -1.97 -12.52
CA VAL A 81 -1.08 -0.65 -11.89
C VAL A 81 -1.27 0.48 -12.87
N PHE A 82 -0.65 0.42 -14.06
CA PHE A 82 -0.59 1.58 -14.93
C PHE A 82 -1.58 1.54 -16.10
N LEU A 83 -1.95 0.36 -16.59
CA LEU A 83 -2.88 0.24 -17.72
C LEU A 83 -4.32 0.06 -17.24
N ASP A 84 -4.54 -0.78 -16.23
CA ASP A 84 -5.86 -1.10 -15.68
C ASP A 84 -6.32 -0.19 -14.55
N SER A 85 -5.49 0.77 -14.11
CA SER A 85 -5.86 1.68 -13.02
C SER A 85 -5.50 3.14 -13.28
N ASP A 86 -6.11 4.04 -12.52
CA ASP A 86 -5.89 5.48 -12.59
C ASP A 86 -4.55 5.95 -12.00
N THR A 87 -3.70 5.05 -11.49
CA THR A 87 -2.41 5.37 -10.84
C THR A 87 -1.47 6.16 -11.76
N ASP A 88 -0.95 7.30 -11.27
CA ASP A 88 0.00 8.13 -11.99
C ASP A 88 1.45 7.80 -11.66
N LEU A 89 1.71 7.51 -10.40
CA LEU A 89 3.05 7.28 -9.88
C LEU A 89 2.96 6.15 -8.86
N MET A 90 3.95 5.27 -8.88
CA MET A 90 4.01 4.13 -7.96
C MET A 90 5.39 4.05 -7.30
N VAL A 91 5.42 3.59 -6.05
CA VAL A 91 6.66 3.13 -5.41
C VAL A 91 6.67 1.62 -5.22
N LEU A 92 7.65 0.96 -5.83
CA LEU A 92 7.88 -0.46 -5.64
C LEU A 92 8.59 -0.72 -4.31
N SER A 93 7.91 -1.47 -3.45
CA SER A 93 8.38 -1.99 -2.18
C SER A 93 8.72 -3.48 -2.28
N PHE A 94 9.48 -3.96 -1.30
CA PHE A 94 9.96 -5.34 -1.24
C PHE A 94 9.34 -6.06 -0.05
N VAL A 95 9.08 -7.35 -0.20
CA VAL A 95 8.63 -8.24 0.88
C VAL A 95 9.81 -8.63 1.81
N PRO A 96 9.56 -8.97 3.08
CA PRO A 96 10.64 -9.38 3.97
C PRO A 96 11.18 -10.73 3.54
N SER A 97 12.50 -10.85 3.56
CA SER A 97 13.22 -12.01 3.03
C SER A 97 14.63 -12.06 3.59
N THR A 98 15.25 -13.24 3.52
CA THR A 98 16.71 -13.32 3.59
C THR A 98 17.32 -12.77 2.31
N ARG A 99 18.59 -12.34 2.32
CA ARG A 99 19.30 -11.95 1.08
C ARG A 99 19.24 -13.04 0.01
N GLU A 100 19.35 -14.29 0.44
CA GLU A 100 19.39 -15.43 -0.45
C GLU A 100 18.04 -15.87 -1.02
N GLY A 101 16.95 -15.50 -0.34
CA GLY A 101 15.57 -15.89 -0.66
C GLY A 101 14.71 -14.73 -1.11
N GLU A 102 15.32 -13.62 -1.52
CA GLU A 102 14.59 -12.42 -1.95
C GLU A 102 13.76 -12.70 -3.22
N PRO A 103 12.43 -12.51 -3.18
CA PRO A 103 11.58 -12.76 -4.35
C PRO A 103 11.80 -11.79 -5.50
N LEU A 104 12.44 -10.66 -5.22
CA LEU A 104 12.81 -9.63 -6.17
C LEU A 104 14.08 -8.95 -5.65
N THR A 105 15.13 -8.90 -6.47
CA THR A 105 16.36 -8.15 -6.11
C THR A 105 16.22 -6.67 -6.46
N ILE A 106 17.06 -5.81 -5.86
CA ILE A 106 17.05 -4.37 -6.21
C ILE A 106 17.46 -4.13 -7.67
N GLU A 107 18.37 -4.95 -8.21
CA GLU A 107 18.81 -4.88 -9.60
C GLU A 107 17.69 -5.28 -10.58
N GLU A 108 16.91 -6.32 -10.24
CA GLU A 108 15.73 -6.72 -11.01
C GLU A 108 14.65 -5.63 -11.00
N ALA A 109 14.37 -5.05 -9.83
CA ALA A 109 13.46 -3.92 -9.68
C ALA A 109 13.92 -2.68 -10.48
N MET A 110 15.23 -2.39 -10.48
CA MET A 110 15.81 -1.33 -11.31
C MET A 110 15.65 -1.62 -12.80
N ALA A 111 15.84 -2.86 -13.24
CA ALA A 111 15.61 -3.23 -14.64
C ALA A 111 14.16 -2.97 -15.05
N THR A 112 13.18 -3.32 -14.22
CA THR A 112 11.76 -3.01 -14.48
C THR A 112 11.50 -1.49 -14.49
N ARG A 113 12.02 -0.74 -13.52
CA ARG A 113 11.95 0.72 -13.52
C ARG A 113 12.55 1.33 -14.78
N ASP A 114 13.68 0.82 -15.23
CA ASP A 114 14.39 1.33 -16.41
C ASP A 114 13.67 0.92 -17.71
N ILE A 115 12.93 -0.20 -17.74
CA ILE A 115 12.04 -0.55 -18.87
C ILE A 115 10.90 0.47 -18.96
N ILE A 116 10.24 0.77 -17.83
CA ILE A 116 9.22 1.81 -17.75
C ILE A 116 9.83 3.16 -18.16
N GLY A 117 10.99 3.51 -17.61
CA GLY A 117 11.67 4.78 -17.86
C GLY A 117 12.28 4.95 -19.26
N LYS A 118 12.70 3.87 -19.94
CA LYS A 118 13.20 3.92 -21.33
C LYS A 118 12.09 4.22 -22.34
N MET A 119 10.83 4.07 -21.92
CA MET A 119 9.68 4.50 -22.69
C MET A 119 9.33 5.99 -22.40
N GLU A 120 10.11 6.73 -21.59
CA GLU A 120 9.63 7.96 -20.95
C GLU A 120 10.62 9.15 -20.93
N ARG A 121 10.03 10.34 -20.73
CA ARG A 121 10.70 11.56 -20.22
C ARG A 121 10.42 11.80 -18.72
N GLY A 122 9.64 10.94 -18.08
CA GLY A 122 9.20 11.02 -16.67
C GLY A 122 9.68 9.82 -15.83
N LYS A 123 9.43 9.86 -14.51
CA LYS A 123 9.76 8.77 -13.56
C LYS A 123 8.47 8.20 -12.98
N ARG A 124 7.85 7.20 -13.63
CA ARG A 124 6.59 6.57 -13.17
C ARG A 124 6.71 5.52 -12.08
N LEU A 125 7.92 4.99 -11.88
CA LEU A 125 8.21 4.01 -10.84
C LEU A 125 9.40 4.47 -10.00
N MET A 126 9.19 4.58 -8.69
CA MET A 126 10.24 4.80 -7.70
C MET A 126 10.50 3.48 -6.95
N LEU A 127 11.64 3.36 -6.26
CA LEU A 127 12.02 2.14 -5.54
C LEU A 127 12.30 2.43 -4.07
N HIS A 128 11.83 1.55 -3.18
CA HIS A 128 12.35 1.49 -1.81
C HIS A 128 13.53 0.52 -1.71
N GLY A 129 14.41 0.73 -0.75
CA GLY A 129 15.45 -0.24 -0.39
C GLY A 129 14.94 -1.17 0.71
N ARG A 130 14.96 -2.49 0.49
CA ARG A 130 14.64 -3.48 1.52
C ARG A 130 15.74 -3.50 2.58
N VAL A 131 15.40 -3.28 3.86
CA VAL A 131 16.33 -3.36 4.98
C VAL A 131 15.68 -4.11 6.14
N ASN A 132 16.29 -5.22 6.55
CA ASN A 132 15.97 -5.90 7.80
C ASN A 132 17.09 -5.61 8.82
N PRO A 133 16.92 -4.67 9.76
CA PRO A 133 17.98 -4.23 10.66
C PRO A 133 18.54 -5.34 11.57
N ASN A 134 17.74 -6.38 11.82
CA ASN A 134 18.12 -7.57 12.57
C ASN A 134 18.79 -8.65 11.69
N GLN A 135 19.06 -8.39 10.41
CA GLN A 135 19.81 -9.25 9.51
C GLN A 135 21.21 -8.66 9.27
N PRO A 136 22.29 -9.42 9.54
CA PRO A 136 23.66 -8.95 9.29
C PRO A 136 23.86 -8.48 7.85
N GLY A 137 24.49 -7.30 7.69
CA GLY A 137 24.83 -6.71 6.40
C GLY A 137 23.75 -5.79 5.82
N ASP A 138 22.49 -5.87 6.26
CA ASP A 138 21.40 -5.06 5.67
C ASP A 138 21.53 -3.57 5.96
N VAL A 139 21.98 -3.18 7.16
CA VAL A 139 22.22 -1.77 7.51
C VAL A 139 23.46 -1.24 6.79
N GLU A 140 24.51 -2.05 6.68
CA GLU A 140 25.76 -1.69 6.00
C GLU A 140 25.56 -1.45 4.49
N ASP A 141 24.67 -2.22 3.85
CA ASP A 141 24.38 -2.12 2.42
C ASP A 141 23.50 -0.91 2.04
N MET A 142 22.95 -0.19 3.03
CA MET A 142 22.10 0.99 2.80
C MET A 142 22.80 2.09 1.99
N ASP A 143 24.11 2.23 2.14
CA ASP A 143 24.91 3.20 1.39
C ASP A 143 24.98 2.85 -0.11
N ARG A 144 25.07 1.55 -0.45
CA ARG A 144 24.94 1.09 -1.84
C ARG A 144 23.54 1.32 -2.36
N LEU A 145 22.51 0.95 -1.59
CA LEU A 145 21.10 1.15 -1.97
C LEU A 145 20.79 2.64 -2.24
N ALA A 146 21.28 3.55 -1.39
CA ALA A 146 21.14 4.98 -1.58
C ALA A 146 21.78 5.46 -2.90
N ARG A 147 22.97 4.98 -3.25
CA ARG A 147 23.61 5.26 -4.55
C ARG A 147 22.82 4.73 -5.75
N LEU A 148 22.01 3.68 -5.58
CA LEU A 148 21.10 3.16 -6.61
C LEU A 148 19.81 4.00 -6.77
N GLY A 149 19.64 5.02 -5.93
CA GLY A 149 18.54 5.99 -6.04
C GLY A 149 17.23 5.51 -5.41
N VAL A 150 17.29 4.68 -4.36
CA VAL A 150 16.10 4.37 -3.56
C VAL A 150 15.59 5.62 -2.83
N VAL A 151 14.27 5.73 -2.69
CA VAL A 151 13.60 6.97 -2.21
C VAL A 151 13.06 6.84 -0.79
N ALA A 152 13.10 5.63 -0.24
CA ALA A 152 12.89 5.30 1.16
C ALA A 152 13.54 3.95 1.47
N PHE A 153 13.70 3.62 2.75
CA PHE A 153 14.00 2.27 3.19
C PHE A 153 12.75 1.59 3.76
N LYS A 154 12.55 0.32 3.45
CA LYS A 154 11.39 -0.47 3.86
C LYS A 154 11.81 -1.59 4.80
N THR A 155 11.10 -1.72 5.93
CA THR A 155 11.36 -2.76 6.93
C THR A 155 10.07 -3.41 7.46
N TYR A 156 10.24 -4.57 8.10
CA TYR A 156 9.18 -5.39 8.70
C TYR A 156 9.57 -5.78 10.13
N THR A 157 9.08 -5.04 11.12
CA THR A 157 9.46 -5.21 12.53
C THR A 157 9.08 -6.57 13.10
N GLN A 158 8.03 -7.20 12.58
CA GLN A 158 7.59 -8.56 12.97
C GLN A 158 8.38 -9.70 12.33
N TRP A 159 9.38 -9.40 11.49
CA TRP A 159 10.15 -10.40 10.78
C TRP A 159 11.63 -10.38 11.20
N GLY A 160 12.28 -11.53 11.09
CA GLY A 160 13.73 -11.68 11.21
C GLY A 160 14.18 -13.03 10.64
N PRO A 161 15.47 -13.22 10.33
CA PRO A 161 15.97 -14.49 9.79
C PRO A 161 15.69 -15.70 10.69
N GLN A 162 15.69 -15.49 12.01
CA GLN A 162 15.37 -16.51 13.02
C GLN A 162 13.89 -16.48 13.45
N GLY A 163 13.09 -15.63 12.80
CA GLY A 163 11.68 -15.34 13.09
C GLY A 163 11.44 -14.49 14.35
N THR A 164 12.47 -13.86 14.89
CA THR A 164 12.36 -12.88 15.98
C THR A 164 12.33 -11.48 15.38
N GLY A 165 11.29 -10.72 15.70
CA GLY A 165 11.15 -9.32 15.33
C GLY A 165 12.04 -8.39 16.13
N PHE A 166 11.83 -7.09 15.95
CA PHE A 166 12.51 -6.02 16.66
C PHE A 166 11.59 -4.79 16.76
N TRP A 167 11.82 -3.92 17.73
CA TRP A 167 11.20 -2.60 17.79
C TRP A 167 12.11 -1.56 17.14
N MET A 168 11.54 -0.53 16.55
CA MET A 168 12.28 0.61 16.02
C MET A 168 13.07 1.36 17.11
N THR A 169 12.66 1.20 18.38
CA THR A 169 13.34 1.75 19.56
C THR A 169 14.47 0.87 20.09
N ASP A 170 14.63 -0.36 19.60
CA ASP A 170 15.76 -1.22 19.95
C ASP A 170 17.03 -0.71 19.24
N ASP A 171 18.21 -1.11 19.70
CA ASP A 171 19.49 -0.67 19.14
C ASP A 171 19.60 -0.89 17.62
N VAL A 172 19.09 -2.03 17.13
CA VAL A 172 19.07 -2.33 15.68
C VAL A 172 18.13 -1.40 14.90
N GLY A 173 16.98 -1.05 15.48
CA GLY A 173 16.03 -0.11 14.88
C GLY A 173 16.58 1.31 14.84
N VAL A 174 17.22 1.73 15.92
CA VAL A 174 17.88 3.05 16.04
C VAL A 174 19.04 3.16 15.06
N ALA A 175 19.92 2.15 14.99
CA ALA A 175 21.05 2.12 14.06
C ALA A 175 20.58 2.22 12.60
N PHE A 176 19.45 1.57 12.27
CA PHE A 176 18.83 1.69 10.97
C PHE A 176 18.37 3.13 10.66
N VAL A 177 17.70 3.82 11.59
CA VAL A 177 17.30 5.23 11.40
C VAL A 177 18.51 6.14 11.26
N GLU A 178 19.53 5.96 12.08
CA GLU A 178 20.77 6.75 12.02
C GLU A 178 21.51 6.55 10.70
N GLN A 179 21.58 5.31 10.20
CA GLN A 179 22.18 5.03 8.90
C GLN A 179 21.36 5.62 7.75
N ALA A 180 20.03 5.52 7.78
CA ALA A 180 19.15 6.14 6.78
C ALA A 180 19.38 7.66 6.71
N ARG A 181 19.44 8.30 7.88
CA ARG A 181 19.75 9.71 8.04
C ARG A 181 21.12 10.06 7.47
N LYS A 182 22.15 9.26 7.76
CA LYS A 182 23.53 9.47 7.30
C LYS A 182 23.65 9.40 5.78
N VAL A 183 22.96 8.47 5.13
CA VAL A 183 22.99 8.33 3.66
C VAL A 183 22.03 9.27 2.93
N GLY A 184 21.30 10.12 3.67
CA GLY A 184 20.44 11.16 3.11
C GLY A 184 19.04 10.71 2.69
N VAL A 185 18.63 9.49 3.00
CA VAL A 185 17.28 8.97 2.70
C VAL A 185 16.41 9.12 3.94
N ARG A 186 15.54 10.15 3.95
CA ARG A 186 14.77 10.54 5.15
C ARG A 186 13.50 9.72 5.39
N ASN A 187 13.06 8.96 4.41
CA ASN A 187 11.82 8.19 4.49
C ASN A 187 12.10 6.77 4.95
N ILE A 188 11.40 6.33 5.99
CA ILE A 188 11.43 4.96 6.49
C ILE A 188 10.00 4.42 6.48
N CYS A 189 9.77 3.42 5.63
CA CYS A 189 8.52 2.71 5.52
C CYS A 189 8.56 1.50 6.45
N ILE A 190 7.59 1.38 7.35
CA ILE A 190 7.56 0.35 8.39
C ILE A 190 6.25 -0.42 8.25
N HIS A 191 6.34 -1.73 8.02
CA HIS A 191 5.15 -2.58 8.04
C HIS A 191 4.66 -2.75 9.48
N LYS A 192 3.48 -2.22 9.80
CA LYS A 192 2.80 -2.37 11.09
C LYS A 192 1.35 -2.78 10.89
N GLY A 193 0.83 -3.64 11.75
CA GLY A 193 -0.41 -4.35 11.47
C GLY A 193 -0.17 -5.52 10.51
N LEU A 194 -1.27 -6.03 9.95
CA LEU A 194 -1.33 -7.25 9.12
C LEU A 194 -0.36 -8.33 9.63
N PRO A 195 -0.57 -8.82 10.86
CA PRO A 195 0.35 -9.73 11.50
C PRO A 195 0.54 -11.01 10.68
N PHE A 196 1.79 -11.44 10.50
CA PHE A 196 2.11 -12.67 9.76
C PHE A 196 1.76 -13.96 10.53
N GLY A 197 1.41 -13.83 11.81
CA GLY A 197 1.04 -14.91 12.69
C GLY A 197 1.33 -14.57 14.14
N GLN A 198 1.37 -15.59 15.00
CA GLN A 198 1.61 -15.43 16.44
C GLN A 198 3.08 -15.19 16.78
N LYS A 199 4.00 -15.63 15.92
CA LYS A 199 5.44 -15.44 16.15
C LYS A 199 5.79 -13.97 15.94
N SER A 200 6.34 -13.33 16.97
CA SER A 200 6.70 -11.89 16.96
C SER A 200 5.51 -10.95 16.70
N TYR A 201 4.29 -11.37 17.08
CA TYR A 201 3.07 -10.58 16.91
C TYR A 201 3.19 -9.18 17.49
N GLU A 202 3.79 -9.06 18.67
CA GLU A 202 3.96 -7.80 19.39
C GLU A 202 4.68 -6.77 18.50
N HIS A 203 5.71 -7.19 17.76
CA HIS A 203 6.46 -6.30 16.89
C HIS A 203 5.68 -5.85 15.64
N SER A 204 4.52 -6.47 15.33
CA SER A 204 3.59 -5.97 14.33
C SER A 204 2.81 -4.74 14.84
N THR A 205 2.68 -4.57 16.15
CA THR A 205 1.98 -3.42 16.74
C THR A 205 2.81 -2.14 16.64
N SER A 206 2.14 -1.00 16.71
CA SER A 206 2.76 0.33 16.47
C SER A 206 3.26 1.03 17.75
N ARG A 207 3.44 0.32 18.87
CA ARG A 207 3.73 0.94 20.18
C ARG A 207 4.99 1.82 20.17
N ASP A 208 5.97 1.48 19.35
CA ASP A 208 7.31 2.06 19.21
C ASP A 208 7.38 3.24 18.23
N ILE A 209 6.32 3.50 17.46
CA ILE A 209 6.32 4.50 16.39
C ILE A 209 6.40 5.94 16.91
N GLY A 210 5.56 6.30 17.88
CA GLY A 210 5.60 7.62 18.51
C GLY A 210 6.97 7.91 19.14
N PRO A 211 7.53 7.01 19.96
CA PRO A 211 8.85 7.22 20.56
C PRO A 211 9.97 7.39 19.53
N ILE A 212 10.03 6.56 18.48
CA ILE A 212 11.08 6.70 17.46
C ILE A 212 10.90 7.99 16.65
N ALA A 213 9.66 8.36 16.32
CA ALA A 213 9.37 9.59 15.60
C ALA A 213 9.71 10.85 16.40
N LYS A 214 9.49 10.81 17.72
CA LYS A 214 9.90 11.88 18.64
C LYS A 214 11.42 12.01 18.74
N ARG A 215 12.14 10.87 18.72
CA ARG A 215 13.61 10.83 18.78
C ARG A 215 14.27 11.38 17.51
N PHE A 216 13.66 11.16 16.35
CA PHE A 216 14.18 11.58 15.05
C PHE A 216 13.17 12.49 14.31
N PRO A 217 12.96 13.73 14.77
CA PRO A 217 11.94 14.62 14.21
C PRO A 217 12.22 15.08 12.77
N ASP A 218 13.46 14.89 12.28
CA ASP A 218 13.87 15.20 10.90
C ASP A 218 13.71 14.03 9.91
N MET A 219 13.28 12.87 10.40
CA MET A 219 13.01 11.66 9.62
C MET A 219 11.51 11.44 9.50
N ASN A 220 11.07 10.89 8.36
CA ASN A 220 9.67 10.57 8.08
C ASN A 220 9.42 9.08 8.27
N PHE A 221 8.38 8.74 9.03
CA PHE A 221 7.97 7.36 9.33
C PHE A 221 6.63 7.05 8.66
N LEU A 222 6.66 6.28 7.58
CA LEU A 222 5.48 5.86 6.83
C LEU A 222 5.03 4.49 7.33
N ILE A 223 3.89 4.45 8.01
CA ILE A 223 3.37 3.28 8.70
C ILE A 223 2.42 2.54 7.77
N TYR A 224 2.95 1.50 7.13
CA TYR A 224 2.23 0.74 6.12
C TYR A 224 1.15 -0.07 6.78
N HIS A 225 -0.04 -0.03 6.18
CA HIS A 225 -1.29 -0.57 6.73
C HIS A 225 -1.78 0.13 8.00
N SER A 226 -1.18 1.24 8.41
CA SER A 226 -1.66 2.07 9.54
C SER A 226 -1.80 1.31 10.87
N GLY A 227 -1.16 0.16 11.05
CA GLY A 227 -1.32 -0.70 12.23
C GLY A 227 -2.54 -1.62 12.22
N TYR A 228 -3.36 -1.60 11.16
CA TYR A 228 -4.61 -2.37 11.05
C TYR A 228 -4.41 -3.88 11.20
N VAL A 229 -5.36 -4.56 11.84
CA VAL A 229 -5.34 -6.01 12.04
C VAL A 229 -6.50 -6.64 11.28
N ALA A 230 -6.17 -7.45 10.28
CA ALA A 230 -7.19 -8.11 9.45
C ALA A 230 -8.09 -9.04 10.28
N GLY A 231 -9.40 -8.92 10.07
CA GLY A 231 -10.40 -9.72 10.77
C GLY A 231 -10.84 -9.17 12.13
N GLN A 232 -10.33 -8.01 12.52
CA GLN A 232 -10.83 -7.25 13.67
C GLN A 232 -11.54 -6.00 13.20
N ASP A 233 -12.70 -5.70 13.78
CA ASP A 233 -13.46 -4.51 13.45
C ASP A 233 -12.77 -3.25 14.00
N GLU A 234 -12.91 -2.16 13.27
CA GLU A 234 -12.40 -0.85 13.67
C GLU A 234 -13.56 -0.01 14.22
N GLY A 235 -13.40 0.46 15.46
CA GLY A 235 -14.38 1.31 16.14
C GLY A 235 -13.86 2.73 16.37
N PRO A 236 -14.63 3.55 17.12
CA PRO A 236 -14.10 4.82 17.61
C PRO A 236 -12.82 4.57 18.41
N TYR A 237 -11.91 5.55 18.40
CA TYR A 237 -10.61 5.43 19.06
C TYR A 237 -10.76 5.00 20.53
N ASP A 238 -10.16 3.86 20.87
CA ASP A 238 -10.08 3.35 22.24
C ASP A 238 -8.62 3.31 22.72
N PRO A 239 -8.22 4.15 23.69
CA PRO A 239 -6.86 4.16 24.22
C PRO A 239 -6.47 2.87 24.98
N LYS A 240 -7.42 1.96 25.24
CA LYS A 240 -7.17 0.66 25.86
C LYS A 240 -6.80 -0.41 24.82
N ARG A 241 -7.13 -0.22 23.54
CA ARG A 241 -6.70 -1.15 22.48
C ARG A 241 -5.20 -1.02 22.25
N THR A 242 -4.51 -2.15 22.35
CA THR A 242 -3.05 -2.23 22.24
C THR A 242 -2.56 -2.71 20.88
N ASP A 243 -3.49 -3.02 19.95
CA ASP A 243 -3.21 -3.28 18.54
C ASP A 243 -4.07 -2.40 17.61
N GLY A 244 -3.97 -2.64 16.30
CA GLY A 244 -4.80 -1.97 15.33
C GLY A 244 -4.36 -0.53 15.10
N VAL A 245 -5.23 0.22 14.43
CA VAL A 245 -5.02 1.66 14.21
C VAL A 245 -4.96 2.42 15.54
N ASP A 246 -5.64 1.93 16.58
CA ASP A 246 -5.63 2.54 17.92
C ASP A 246 -4.25 2.49 18.59
N ALA A 247 -3.48 1.43 18.39
CA ALA A 247 -2.12 1.35 18.90
C ALA A 247 -1.20 2.40 18.27
N LEU A 248 -1.36 2.66 16.97
CA LEU A 248 -0.60 3.72 16.28
C LEU A 248 -0.95 5.09 16.85
N ILE A 249 -2.25 5.38 16.98
CA ILE A 249 -2.74 6.64 17.55
C ILE A 249 -2.27 6.82 19.00
N THR A 250 -2.41 5.78 19.81
CA THR A 250 -1.95 5.78 21.21
C THR A 250 -0.45 6.06 21.29
N SER A 251 0.34 5.46 20.41
CA SER A 251 1.80 5.65 20.39
C SER A 251 2.19 7.10 20.11
N VAL A 252 1.61 7.73 19.08
CA VAL A 252 1.92 9.13 18.73
C VAL A 252 1.43 10.11 19.80
N LEU A 253 0.25 9.87 20.37
CA LEU A 253 -0.32 10.72 21.43
C LEU A 253 0.52 10.66 22.71
N LYS A 254 0.92 9.46 23.15
CA LYS A 254 1.76 9.30 24.35
C LYS A 254 3.17 9.89 24.20
N SER A 255 3.61 10.11 22.96
CA SER A 255 4.95 10.62 22.64
C SER A 255 4.94 12.11 22.28
N ASP A 256 3.79 12.78 22.39
CA ASP A 256 3.59 14.16 21.97
C ASP A 256 4.09 14.43 20.54
N VAL A 257 3.82 13.49 19.62
CA VAL A 257 4.01 13.69 18.19
C VAL A 257 2.73 14.35 17.66
N ARG A 258 2.87 15.56 17.13
CA ARG A 258 1.72 16.35 16.66
C ARG A 258 1.13 15.74 15.38
N PRO A 259 -0.18 15.90 15.14
CA PRO A 259 -0.77 15.63 13.83
C PRO A 259 -0.05 16.41 12.73
N ASN A 260 -0.01 15.88 11.51
CA ASN A 260 0.66 16.47 10.35
C ASN A 260 2.18 16.72 10.55
N SER A 261 2.81 15.95 11.44
CA SER A 261 4.26 15.97 11.69
C SER A 261 4.96 14.92 10.81
N ASN A 262 5.78 14.04 11.42
CA ASN A 262 6.67 13.13 10.72
C ASN A 262 6.24 11.65 10.80
N VAL A 263 5.01 11.38 11.24
CA VAL A 263 4.38 10.05 11.18
C VAL A 263 3.26 10.10 10.17
N TYR A 264 3.29 9.17 9.22
CA TYR A 264 2.33 9.04 8.13
C TYR A 264 1.62 7.70 8.23
N ALA A 265 0.29 7.70 8.08
CA ALA A 265 -0.52 6.49 8.08
C ALA A 265 -0.84 6.11 6.64
N GLU A 266 -0.30 4.99 6.17
CA GLU A 266 -0.50 4.50 4.81
C GLU A 266 -1.62 3.44 4.80
N LEU A 267 -2.46 3.49 3.76
CA LEU A 267 -3.67 2.67 3.68
C LEU A 267 -3.41 1.25 3.17
N GLY A 268 -2.75 1.05 2.04
CA GLY A 268 -2.42 -0.26 1.48
C GLY A 268 -3.59 -1.25 1.53
N SER A 269 -3.26 -2.47 1.94
CA SER A 269 -4.21 -3.53 2.24
C SER A 269 -5.28 -3.17 3.29
N THR A 270 -5.06 -2.19 4.16
CA THR A 270 -6.08 -1.72 5.13
C THR A 270 -7.31 -1.21 4.42
N TRP A 271 -7.13 -0.37 3.40
CA TRP A 271 -8.26 0.10 2.62
C TRP A 271 -8.95 -1.05 1.89
N ARG A 272 -8.18 -1.94 1.23
CA ARG A 272 -8.71 -3.13 0.54
C ARG A 272 -9.62 -3.98 1.42
N PHE A 273 -9.24 -4.19 2.69
CA PHE A 273 -9.99 -5.02 3.63
C PHE A 273 -11.19 -4.30 4.22
N LEU A 274 -11.05 -3.03 4.57
CA LEU A 274 -12.12 -2.25 5.20
C LEU A 274 -13.20 -1.87 4.19
N SER A 275 -12.83 -1.22 3.08
CA SER A 275 -13.80 -0.65 2.14
C SER A 275 -14.71 -1.68 1.48
N MET A 276 -14.16 -2.88 1.23
CA MET A 276 -14.84 -3.94 0.51
C MET A 276 -15.63 -4.89 1.43
N ARG A 277 -15.50 -4.75 2.76
CA ARG A 277 -16.15 -5.67 3.72
C ARG A 277 -17.01 -4.96 4.75
N ASP A 278 -16.50 -3.86 5.31
CA ASP A 278 -17.14 -3.13 6.40
C ASP A 278 -16.90 -1.62 6.25
N PRO A 279 -17.81 -0.91 5.55
CA PRO A 279 -17.75 0.53 5.39
C PRO A 279 -17.81 1.32 6.71
N THR A 280 -18.39 0.76 7.77
CA THR A 280 -18.45 1.41 9.09
C THR A 280 -17.10 1.36 9.76
N SER A 281 -16.43 0.21 9.75
CA SER A 281 -15.03 0.11 10.20
C SER A 281 -14.11 0.99 9.36
N ALA A 282 -14.34 1.09 8.04
CA ALA A 282 -13.61 2.00 7.16
C ALA A 282 -13.78 3.48 7.60
N ALA A 283 -15.01 3.88 7.96
CA ALA A 283 -15.33 5.22 8.42
C ALA A 283 -14.63 5.54 9.74
N HIS A 284 -14.64 4.60 10.69
CA HIS A 284 -13.94 4.75 11.95
C HIS A 284 -12.43 4.84 11.77
N ALA A 285 -11.82 3.92 11.01
CA ALA A 285 -10.39 3.90 10.73
C ALA A 285 -9.91 5.21 10.09
N LEU A 286 -10.53 5.63 8.99
CA LEU A 286 -10.16 6.89 8.33
C LEU A 286 -10.43 8.10 9.22
N GLY A 287 -11.60 8.16 9.87
CA GLY A 287 -11.98 9.27 10.73
C GLY A 287 -11.00 9.51 11.87
N LYS A 288 -10.54 8.45 12.55
CA LYS A 288 -9.55 8.59 13.63
C LYS A 288 -8.13 8.86 13.11
N LEU A 289 -7.75 8.31 11.95
CA LEU A 289 -6.48 8.65 11.30
C LEU A 289 -6.42 10.14 10.96
N PHE A 290 -7.44 10.71 10.31
CA PHE A 290 -7.49 12.13 9.99
C PHE A 290 -7.44 13.01 11.24
N ARG A 291 -8.11 12.60 12.32
CA ARG A 291 -8.14 13.36 13.57
C ARG A 291 -6.80 13.36 14.32
N HIS A 292 -6.14 12.20 14.39
CA HIS A 292 -5.01 12.01 15.30
C HIS A 292 -3.64 11.95 14.62
N ILE A 293 -3.57 11.41 13.40
CA ILE A 293 -2.36 11.45 12.56
C ILE A 293 -2.35 12.74 11.73
N GLY A 294 -3.52 13.18 11.29
CA GLY A 294 -3.72 14.43 10.57
C GLY A 294 -4.05 14.23 9.09
N GLU A 295 -4.90 15.10 8.56
CA GLU A 295 -5.36 15.07 7.16
C GLU A 295 -4.24 15.17 6.12
N ASP A 296 -3.09 15.74 6.48
CA ASP A 296 -1.94 15.90 5.59
C ASP A 296 -0.97 14.71 5.64
N ASN A 297 -1.24 13.72 6.50
CA ASN A 297 -0.35 12.60 6.78
C ASN A 297 -1.00 11.23 6.59
N VAL A 298 -2.20 11.15 6.01
CA VAL A 298 -2.78 9.89 5.53
C VAL A 298 -2.40 9.69 4.06
N LEU A 299 -1.79 8.55 3.74
CA LEU A 299 -1.20 8.26 2.43
C LEU A 299 -1.98 7.17 1.69
N TRP A 300 -2.17 7.38 0.39
CA TRP A 300 -2.63 6.33 -0.50
C TRP A 300 -1.52 5.33 -0.80
N GLY A 301 -1.86 4.06 -0.63
CA GLY A 301 -1.17 2.96 -1.28
C GLY A 301 -2.14 1.79 -1.37
N THR A 302 -1.82 0.81 -2.22
CA THR A 302 -2.77 -0.28 -2.55
C THR A 302 -2.27 -1.66 -2.16
N ASP A 303 -0.96 -1.79 -1.95
CA ASP A 303 -0.30 -3.09 -1.76
C ASP A 303 -0.50 -4.02 -2.99
N SER A 304 -0.85 -3.46 -4.15
CA SER A 304 -0.87 -4.20 -5.43
C SER A 304 0.54 -4.71 -5.69
N ILE A 305 0.78 -5.94 -6.13
CA ILE A 305 -0.06 -6.76 -7.01
C ILE A 305 -0.95 -7.80 -6.32
N TRP A 306 -0.97 -7.91 -4.98
CA TRP A 306 -1.62 -9.06 -4.31
C TRP A 306 -3.10 -9.26 -4.68
N TYR A 307 -3.78 -8.19 -5.03
CA TYR A 307 -5.20 -8.16 -5.39
C TYR A 307 -5.47 -7.83 -6.85
N GLY A 308 -4.43 -7.70 -7.68
CA GLY A 308 -4.48 -7.23 -9.07
C GLY A 308 -4.63 -5.72 -9.19
N SER A 309 -5.31 -5.27 -10.25
CA SER A 309 -5.56 -3.84 -10.48
C SER A 309 -6.27 -3.19 -9.27
N PRO A 310 -5.76 -2.04 -8.76
CA PRO A 310 -6.38 -1.33 -7.65
C PRO A 310 -7.54 -0.41 -8.07
N GLN A 311 -8.02 -0.48 -9.31
CA GLN A 311 -9.01 0.48 -9.82
C GLN A 311 -10.33 0.46 -9.02
N ASP A 312 -10.75 -0.70 -8.53
CA ASP A 312 -11.93 -0.82 -7.67
C ASP A 312 -11.74 -0.11 -6.32
N GLN A 313 -10.55 -0.21 -5.73
CA GLN A 313 -10.16 0.50 -4.52
C GLN A 313 -10.18 2.02 -4.73
N ILE A 314 -9.63 2.49 -5.86
CA ILE A 314 -9.61 3.91 -6.23
C ILE A 314 -11.04 4.45 -6.36
N GLN A 315 -11.91 3.76 -7.10
CA GLN A 315 -13.30 4.17 -7.30
C GLN A 315 -14.11 4.13 -6.00
N ALA A 316 -13.88 3.12 -5.16
CA ALA A 316 -14.48 3.04 -3.84
C ALA A 316 -14.07 4.24 -2.98
N PHE A 317 -12.78 4.61 -2.95
CA PHE A 317 -12.31 5.74 -2.15
C PHE A 317 -12.84 7.08 -2.67
N ARG A 318 -12.90 7.24 -4.00
CA ARG A 318 -13.43 8.43 -4.69
C ARG A 318 -14.88 8.73 -4.27
N THR A 319 -15.67 7.68 -4.02
CA THR A 319 -17.08 7.79 -3.64
C THR A 319 -17.33 7.52 -2.15
N PHE A 320 -16.29 7.22 -1.37
CA PHE A 320 -16.45 6.97 0.05
C PHE A 320 -16.83 8.24 0.81
N GLN A 321 -17.75 8.12 1.76
CA GLN A 321 -18.17 9.19 2.66
C GLN A 321 -18.37 8.62 4.06
N ILE A 322 -17.93 9.37 5.08
CA ILE A 322 -18.24 9.08 6.48
C ILE A 322 -19.66 9.59 6.76
N ALA A 323 -20.53 8.71 7.23
CA ALA A 323 -21.92 9.04 7.56
C ALA A 323 -22.00 10.24 8.53
N GLU A 324 -23.00 11.10 8.36
CA GLU A 324 -23.17 12.32 9.14
C GLU A 324 -23.23 12.04 10.64
N GLU A 325 -23.92 10.97 11.03
CA GLU A 325 -24.06 10.53 12.41
C GLU A 325 -22.70 10.18 13.05
N LEU A 326 -21.81 9.54 12.28
CA LEU A 326 -20.44 9.23 12.74
C LEU A 326 -19.57 10.49 12.81
N ARG A 327 -19.75 11.42 11.86
CA ARG A 327 -19.04 12.71 11.85
C ARG A 327 -19.41 13.54 13.07
N GLU A 328 -20.70 13.68 13.36
CA GLU A 328 -21.19 14.43 14.52
C GLU A 328 -20.75 13.79 15.83
N LYS A 329 -20.92 12.47 15.96
CA LYS A 329 -20.66 11.75 17.21
C LYS A 329 -19.17 11.69 17.56
N HIS A 330 -18.29 11.54 16.57
CA HIS A 330 -16.86 11.31 16.79
C HIS A 330 -15.97 12.47 16.31
N GLY A 331 -16.56 13.52 15.75
CA GLY A 331 -15.84 14.66 15.17
C GLY A 331 -14.94 14.23 14.00
N TYR A 332 -15.42 13.32 13.16
CA TYR A 332 -14.73 12.93 11.93
C TYR A 332 -14.95 13.96 10.83
N PRO A 333 -13.97 14.17 9.93
CA PRO A 333 -14.12 15.12 8.84
C PRO A 333 -15.09 14.61 7.78
N THR A 334 -15.65 15.54 7.00
CA THR A 334 -16.30 15.21 5.74
C THR A 334 -15.24 14.77 4.73
N MET A 335 -15.52 13.72 3.95
CA MET A 335 -14.69 13.38 2.79
C MET A 335 -14.92 14.41 1.69
N THR A 336 -14.19 15.53 1.71
CA THR A 336 -14.23 16.56 0.66
C THR A 336 -13.39 16.14 -0.55
N PRO A 337 -13.62 16.71 -1.74
CA PRO A 337 -12.73 16.50 -2.88
C PRO A 337 -11.26 16.80 -2.56
N GLN A 338 -11.00 17.85 -1.79
CA GLN A 338 -9.65 18.25 -1.38
C GLN A 338 -9.01 17.22 -0.45
N LEU A 339 -9.75 16.68 0.53
CA LEU A 339 -9.25 15.63 1.42
C LEU A 339 -8.94 14.35 0.64
N ARG A 340 -9.77 13.99 -0.34
CA ARG A 340 -9.49 12.83 -1.21
C ARG A 340 -8.21 13.03 -2.04
N GLN A 341 -8.02 14.21 -2.64
CA GLN A 341 -6.80 14.55 -3.38
C GLN A 341 -5.55 14.52 -2.49
N LYS A 342 -5.67 14.98 -1.24
CA LYS A 342 -4.60 14.87 -0.24
C LYS A 342 -4.16 13.42 -0.07
N VAL A 343 -5.10 12.53 0.24
CA VAL A 343 -4.79 11.11 0.43
C VAL A 343 -4.26 10.48 -0.85
N PHE A 344 -4.92 10.68 -2.00
CA PHE A 344 -4.55 10.07 -3.27
C PHE A 344 -3.14 10.38 -3.74
N GLY A 345 -2.56 11.53 -3.40
CA GLY A 345 -1.16 11.76 -3.74
C GLY A 345 -0.52 13.05 -3.23
N LEU A 346 -1.28 14.09 -2.89
CA LEU A 346 -0.65 15.35 -2.46
C LEU A 346 0.07 15.22 -1.11
N ASN A 347 -0.41 14.35 -0.21
CA ASN A 347 0.26 14.09 1.06
C ASN A 347 1.60 13.39 0.85
N ALA A 348 1.65 12.39 -0.04
CA ALA A 348 2.87 11.67 -0.37
C ALA A 348 3.88 12.53 -1.13
N ALA A 349 3.44 13.52 -1.92
CA ALA A 349 4.36 14.41 -2.63
C ALA A 349 5.32 15.16 -1.68
N LYS A 350 4.92 15.45 -0.43
CA LYS A 350 5.75 16.16 0.57
C LYS A 350 6.98 15.35 1.01
N PRO A 351 6.87 14.16 1.63
CA PRO A 351 8.04 13.40 2.08
C PRO A 351 8.92 12.90 0.92
N TYR A 352 8.35 12.72 -0.28
CA TYR A 352 9.12 12.32 -1.47
C TYR A 352 9.70 13.50 -2.25
N ALA A 353 9.47 14.75 -1.80
CA ALA A 353 9.95 15.98 -2.44
C ALA A 353 9.58 16.07 -3.93
N LEU A 354 8.32 15.77 -4.25
CA LEU A 354 7.79 15.74 -5.61
C LEU A 354 6.91 16.95 -5.91
N SER A 355 6.85 17.30 -7.19
CA SER A 355 5.90 18.27 -7.74
C SER A 355 4.73 17.53 -8.41
N PRO A 356 3.53 17.49 -7.81
CA PRO A 356 2.36 16.83 -8.40
C PRO A 356 2.00 17.36 -9.79
N ALA A 357 2.21 18.66 -10.03
CA ALA A 357 1.91 19.28 -11.32
C ALA A 357 2.86 18.79 -12.42
N ASP A 358 4.15 18.66 -12.12
CA ASP A 358 5.14 18.14 -13.08
C ASP A 358 4.86 16.67 -13.41
N ILE A 359 4.60 15.85 -12.38
CA ILE A 359 4.29 14.44 -12.60
C ILE A 359 3.03 14.28 -13.42
N ARG A 360 1.96 15.03 -13.12
CA ARG A 360 0.70 14.99 -13.89
C ARG A 360 0.89 15.38 -15.35
N ARG A 361 1.74 16.37 -15.63
CA ARG A 361 2.06 16.75 -17.01
C ARG A 361 2.79 15.62 -17.74
N ASP A 362 3.76 14.99 -17.08
CA ASP A 362 4.61 13.96 -17.69
C ASP A 362 3.81 12.65 -17.93
N ALA A 363 3.22 12.08 -16.88
CA ALA A 363 1.76 11.97 -16.80
C ALA A 363 0.92 11.66 -18.06
N GLU A 364 0.48 12.73 -18.69
CA GLU A 364 -0.56 12.71 -19.71
C GLU A 364 0.03 12.44 -21.11
N SER A 365 1.36 12.47 -21.25
CA SER A 365 2.01 12.55 -22.55
C SER A 365 3.11 11.52 -22.79
N ASP A 366 3.47 10.71 -21.79
CA ASP A 366 4.48 9.68 -21.95
C ASP A 366 3.98 8.44 -22.70
N ALA A 367 4.90 7.53 -23.03
CA ALA A 367 4.54 6.33 -23.78
C ALA A 367 3.63 5.39 -22.99
N LEU A 368 3.66 5.42 -21.65
CA LEU A 368 2.75 4.63 -20.84
C LEU A 368 1.31 5.12 -20.97
N ALA A 369 1.11 6.44 -21.04
CA ALA A 369 -0.18 7.03 -21.39
C ALA A 369 -0.64 6.59 -22.79
N GLN A 370 0.26 6.56 -23.78
CA GLN A 370 -0.06 6.05 -25.12
C GLN A 370 -0.38 4.55 -25.14
N SER A 371 0.38 3.74 -24.40
CA SER A 371 0.12 2.31 -24.22
C SER A 371 -1.22 2.07 -23.54
N LYS A 372 -1.59 2.90 -22.56
CA LYS A 372 -2.90 2.85 -21.91
C LYS A 372 -4.03 3.17 -22.88
N LEU A 373 -3.89 4.19 -23.73
CA LEU A 373 -4.88 4.48 -24.78
C LEU A 373 -5.06 3.30 -25.73
N ALA A 374 -3.96 2.71 -26.21
CA ALA A 374 -4.02 1.53 -27.07
C ALA A 374 -4.63 0.30 -26.36
N TYR A 375 -4.32 0.12 -25.08
CA TYR A 375 -4.88 -0.95 -24.24
C TYR A 375 -6.39 -0.79 -24.02
N ASN A 376 -6.88 0.43 -23.84
CA ASN A 376 -8.30 0.73 -23.62
C ASN A 376 -9.20 0.39 -24.82
N GLU A 377 -8.64 0.20 -26.02
CA GLU A 377 -9.39 -0.30 -27.18
C GLU A 377 -9.83 -1.76 -27.00
N ARG A 378 -9.06 -2.55 -26.22
CA ARG A 378 -9.32 -3.97 -25.91
C ARG A 378 -8.83 -4.32 -24.49
N PRO A 379 -9.49 -3.81 -23.44
CA PRO A 379 -9.05 -4.00 -22.07
C PRO A 379 -9.15 -5.47 -21.66
N ASN A 380 -8.19 -5.94 -20.88
CA ASN A 380 -8.14 -7.30 -20.33
C ASN A 380 -7.73 -7.28 -18.84
N PRO A 381 -8.51 -6.67 -17.94
CA PRO A 381 -8.11 -6.48 -16.54
C PRO A 381 -7.95 -7.82 -15.80
N SER A 382 -6.91 -7.97 -14.97
CA SER A 382 -6.62 -9.24 -14.28
C SER A 382 -7.68 -9.58 -13.22
N PHE A 383 -8.40 -8.57 -12.72
CA PHE A 383 -9.70 -8.72 -12.07
C PHE A 383 -10.69 -7.67 -12.55
N ALA A 384 -11.86 -8.15 -12.93
CA ALA A 384 -13.04 -7.30 -13.05
C ALA A 384 -13.92 -7.51 -11.81
N THR A 385 -13.80 -6.59 -10.84
CA THR A 385 -14.63 -6.58 -9.62
C THR A 385 -16.02 -6.08 -9.96
N TYR A 386 -16.84 -6.95 -10.57
CA TYR A 386 -18.28 -6.71 -10.63
C TYR A 386 -18.93 -7.26 -9.37
N GLY A 387 -20.07 -6.67 -8.99
CA GLY A 387 -20.99 -7.30 -8.06
C GLY A 387 -21.38 -8.72 -8.52
N PRO A 388 -22.03 -9.51 -7.65
CA PRO A 388 -22.38 -10.89 -7.95
C PRO A 388 -23.13 -10.98 -9.28
N ARG A 389 -22.54 -11.69 -10.24
CA ARG A 389 -23.08 -11.86 -11.61
C ARG A 389 -24.05 -13.03 -11.66
N THR A 390 -23.96 -13.93 -10.70
CA THR A 390 -24.83 -15.10 -10.57
C THR A 390 -25.60 -15.07 -9.26
N ARG A 391 -26.78 -15.70 -9.24
CA ARG A 391 -27.58 -15.87 -8.00
C ARG A 391 -26.78 -16.55 -6.90
N ARG A 392 -25.88 -17.48 -7.24
CA ARG A 392 -25.00 -18.17 -6.29
C ARG A 392 -23.97 -17.20 -5.70
N GLU A 393 -23.34 -16.38 -6.51
CA GLU A 393 -22.44 -15.32 -6.02
C GLU A 393 -23.18 -14.34 -5.11
N PHE A 394 -24.42 -13.97 -5.47
CA PHE A 394 -25.24 -13.07 -4.65
C PHE A 394 -25.59 -13.69 -3.30
N LEU A 395 -26.01 -14.95 -3.29
CA LEU A 395 -26.32 -15.68 -2.04
C LEU A 395 -25.07 -15.91 -1.18
N ASN A 396 -23.91 -16.13 -1.79
CA ASN A 396 -22.63 -16.24 -1.08
C ASN A 396 -22.16 -14.89 -0.51
N LEU A 397 -22.42 -13.79 -1.21
CA LEU A 397 -22.18 -12.45 -0.69
C LEU A 397 -23.11 -12.21 0.52
N ARG A 398 -24.40 -12.51 0.36
CA ARG A 398 -25.41 -12.35 1.43
C ARG A 398 -25.14 -13.22 2.66
N SER A 399 -24.60 -14.43 2.49
CA SER A 399 -24.24 -15.30 3.61
C SER A 399 -23.00 -14.83 4.37
N ARG A 400 -22.11 -14.05 3.72
CA ARG A 400 -20.92 -13.46 4.34
C ARG A 400 -21.19 -12.13 5.05
N HIS A 401 -22.22 -11.41 4.64
CA HIS A 401 -22.54 -10.06 5.16
C HIS A 401 -23.70 -10.00 6.16
N GLY A 402 -24.29 -11.15 6.52
CA GLY A 402 -25.51 -11.14 7.33
C GLY A 402 -26.72 -10.68 6.51
N ALA A 403 -27.91 -11.05 6.96
CA ALA A 403 -29.14 -10.87 6.20
C ALA A 403 -29.81 -9.53 6.51
N GLU A 404 -29.25 -8.39 6.12
CA GLU A 404 -30.02 -7.14 5.97
C GLU A 404 -29.52 -6.31 4.77
N PRO A 405 -30.40 -5.46 4.18
CA PRO A 405 -30.20 -4.80 2.88
C PRO A 405 -29.00 -3.85 2.77
#